data_AF-A0A6J2XL48-F1
#
_entry.id   AF-A0A6J2XL48-F1
#
_cell.length_a   1.000
_cell.length_b   1.000
_cell.length_c   1.000
_cell.angle_alpha   90.00
_cell.angle_beta   90.00
_cell.angle_gamma   90.00
#
_symmetry.space_group_name_H-M   'P 1'
#
loop_
_entity.id
_entity.type
_entity.pdbx_description
1 polymer ?
#
loop_
_entity_poly.entity_id
_entity_poly.type
_entity_poly.pdbx_seq_one_letter_code
_entity_poly.pdbx_strand_id
1 'polypeptide(L)'
;MKTNQTDKLLNKIDIEKWRNYYAELLTENRPEFQSAEKEDNLAGTLTISEREVHLSLKKMKTGRSPGPGNIAVELLKCGTEKLRWRLAELFNQCCLQNKLPQEWRVAYIVSLEWLI
;
A
#
# COMPACT_ATOMS: atom_id res chain seq x y z
N MET A 1 -11.88 26.44 36.40
CA MET A 1 -12.24 25.74 35.15
C MET A 1 -12.37 24.27 35.48
N LYS A 2 -13.53 23.65 35.16
CA LYS A 2 -13.78 22.23 35.43
C LYS A 2 -12.96 21.39 34.45
N THR A 3 -11.99 20.63 34.96
CA THR A 3 -11.33 19.55 34.22
C THR A 3 -12.40 18.50 33.94
N ASN A 4 -12.87 18.42 32.69
CA ASN A 4 -13.93 17.50 32.29
C ASN A 4 -13.45 16.06 32.46
N GLN A 5 -14.23 15.25 33.18
CA GLN A 5 -14.00 13.82 33.43
C GLN A 5 -13.79 13.00 32.15
N THR A 6 -14.13 13.52 30.97
CA THR A 6 -13.92 12.91 29.66
C THR A 6 -12.44 12.72 29.33
N ASP A 7 -11.54 13.61 29.76
CA ASP A 7 -10.10 13.46 29.50
C ASP A 7 -9.46 12.32 30.33
N LYS A 8 -10.11 11.89 31.42
CA LYS A 8 -9.68 10.74 32.23
C LYS A 8 -10.19 9.39 31.72
N LEU A 9 -11.19 9.38 30.84
CA LEU A 9 -11.76 8.15 30.25
C LEU A 9 -11.07 7.74 28.95
N LEU A 10 -10.47 8.69 28.24
CA LEU A 10 -9.58 8.42 27.11
C LEU A 10 -8.18 8.13 27.65
N ASN A 11 -7.85 6.85 27.82
CA ASN A 11 -6.46 6.41 27.92
C ASN A 11 -5.75 6.74 26.59
N LYS A 12 -5.39 8.02 26.38
CA LYS A 12 -4.68 8.46 25.19
C LYS A 12 -3.35 7.73 25.13
N ILE A 13 -3.26 6.80 24.19
CA ILE A 13 -2.00 6.14 23.84
C ILE A 13 -1.10 7.19 23.20
N ASP A 14 0.14 7.27 23.67
CA ASP A 14 1.16 8.14 23.09
C ASP A 14 1.37 7.81 21.60
N ILE A 15 1.48 8.84 20.76
CA ILE A 15 1.76 8.68 19.33
C ILE A 15 3.07 7.94 19.07
N GLU A 16 4.07 8.11 19.94
CA GLU A 16 5.34 7.39 19.85
C GLU A 16 5.16 5.89 20.10
N LYS A 17 4.24 5.54 21.01
CA LYS A 17 3.88 4.13 21.27
C LYS A 17 3.20 3.51 20.06
N TRP A 18 2.29 4.23 19.40
CA TRP A 18 1.70 3.80 18.13
C TRP A 18 2.74 3.66 17.02
N ARG A 19 3.63 4.64 16.87
CA ARG A 19 4.69 4.61 15.85
C ARG A 19 5.57 3.38 16.01
N ASN A 20 6.07 3.14 17.22
CA ASN A 20 6.95 2.00 17.49
C ASN A 20 6.22 0.68 17.28
N TYR A 21 4.97 0.57 17.74
CA TYR A 21 4.13 -0.61 17.51
C TYR A 21 3.96 -0.92 16.02
N TYR A 22 3.56 0.06 15.21
CA TYR A 22 3.40 -0.16 13.77
C TYR A 22 4.70 -0.37 13.03
N ALA A 23 5.80 0.28 13.47
CA ALA A 23 7.12 0.04 12.90
C ALA A 23 7.53 -1.43 13.10
N GLU A 24 7.33 -1.98 14.29
CA GLU A 24 7.59 -3.40 14.56
C GLU A 24 6.62 -4.30 13.79
N LEU A 25 5.31 -4.04 13.87
CA LEU A 25 4.27 -4.87 13.27
C LEU A 25 4.38 -4.97 11.74
N LEU A 26 4.74 -3.87 11.07
CA LEU A 26 4.78 -3.78 9.61
C LEU A 26 6.18 -4.03 9.03
N THR A 27 7.19 -4.28 9.87
CA THR A 27 8.51 -4.71 9.41
C THR A 27 8.54 -6.22 9.28
N GLU A 28 8.88 -6.71 8.09
CA GLU A 28 9.01 -8.15 7.85
C GLU A 28 10.30 -8.68 8.47
N ASN A 29 10.16 -9.39 9.59
CA ASN A 29 11.28 -9.98 10.32
C ASN A 29 11.32 -11.51 10.22
N ARG A 30 10.40 -12.13 9.47
CA ARG A 30 10.34 -13.60 9.37
C ARG A 30 11.50 -14.16 8.52
N PRO A 31 12.24 -15.17 8.99
CA PRO A 31 13.42 -15.69 8.31
C PRO A 31 13.19 -16.15 6.87
N GLU A 32 12.00 -16.72 6.58
CA GLU A 32 11.63 -17.18 5.24
C GLU A 32 11.58 -16.07 4.18
N PHE A 33 11.47 -14.79 4.59
CA PHE A 33 11.50 -13.62 3.71
C PHE A 33 12.81 -12.83 3.81
N GLN A 34 13.73 -13.23 4.69
CA GLN A 34 15.05 -12.61 4.85
C GLN A 34 16.13 -13.27 4.02
N SER A 35 15.92 -14.53 3.60
CA SER A 35 16.78 -15.14 2.60
C SER A 35 16.65 -14.33 1.32
N ALA A 36 17.75 -13.69 0.90
CA ALA A 36 17.92 -13.33 -0.49
C ALA A 36 17.88 -14.65 -1.26
N GLU A 37 16.68 -15.08 -1.68
CA GLU A 37 16.57 -15.96 -2.84
C GLU A 37 17.50 -15.33 -3.88
N LYS A 38 18.36 -16.13 -4.50
CA LYS A 38 19.08 -15.67 -5.67
C LYS A 38 18.01 -15.08 -6.57
N GLU A 39 17.99 -13.76 -6.70
CA GLU A 39 17.14 -13.09 -7.67
C GLU A 39 17.60 -13.69 -9.00
N ASP A 40 16.89 -14.72 -9.46
CA ASP A 40 16.91 -15.05 -10.87
C ASP A 40 16.57 -13.72 -11.51
N ASN A 41 17.55 -13.14 -12.21
CA ASN A 41 17.48 -11.78 -12.72
C ASN A 41 16.48 -11.80 -13.87
N LEU A 42 15.19 -11.83 -13.51
CA LEU A 42 14.04 -11.93 -14.39
C LEU A 42 13.66 -10.54 -14.92
N ALA A 43 14.46 -9.53 -14.56
CA ALA A 43 14.42 -8.19 -15.11
C ALA A 43 14.61 -8.28 -16.63
N GLY A 44 13.55 -7.93 -17.36
CA GLY A 44 13.50 -8.01 -18.83
C GLY A 44 12.89 -9.30 -19.40
N THR A 45 12.61 -10.31 -18.57
CA THR A 45 12.00 -11.58 -19.02
C THR A 45 10.49 -11.61 -18.82
N LEU A 46 9.98 -10.89 -17.81
CA LEU A 46 8.55 -10.72 -17.58
C LEU A 46 8.06 -9.41 -18.19
N THR A 47 7.10 -9.50 -19.11
CA THR A 47 6.37 -8.35 -19.65
C THR A 47 4.92 -8.42 -19.19
N ILE A 48 4.49 -7.42 -18.45
CA ILE A 48 3.10 -7.23 -18.03
C ILE A 48 2.31 -6.64 -19.20
N SER A 49 1.29 -7.37 -19.66
CA SER A 49 0.41 -6.92 -20.74
C SER A 49 -0.74 -6.04 -20.23
N GLU A 50 -1.30 -5.22 -21.13
CA GLU A 50 -2.52 -4.44 -20.84
C GLU A 50 -3.68 -5.35 -20.38
N ARG A 51 -3.80 -6.54 -20.98
CA ARG A 51 -4.84 -7.52 -20.63
C ARG A 51 -4.69 -8.00 -19.19
N GLU A 52 -3.47 -8.25 -18.72
CA GLU A 52 -3.22 -8.64 -17.34
C GLU A 52 -3.54 -7.52 -16.37
N VAL A 53 -3.20 -6.26 -16.73
CA VAL A 53 -3.62 -5.08 -15.95
C VAL A 53 -5.14 -5.01 -15.87
N HIS A 54 -5.85 -5.15 -17.00
CA HIS A 54 -7.32 -5.12 -17.03
C HIS A 54 -7.97 -6.18 -16.15
N LEU A 55 -7.51 -7.44 -16.27
CA LEU A 55 -8.03 -8.54 -15.45
C LEU A 55 -7.73 -8.34 -13.96
N SER A 56 -6.56 -7.79 -13.65
CA SER A 56 -6.16 -7.49 -12.26
C SER A 56 -7.01 -6.37 -11.68
N LEU A 57 -7.21 -5.26 -12.42
CA LEU A 57 -8.07 -4.15 -12.01
C LEU A 57 -9.49 -4.63 -11.72
N LYS A 58 -10.06 -5.49 -12.56
CA LYS A 58 -11.40 -6.08 -12.33
C LYS A 58 -11.49 -6.85 -11.02
N LYS A 59 -10.43 -7.57 -10.63
CA LYS A 59 -10.37 -8.38 -9.41
C LYS A 59 -10.15 -7.55 -8.13
N MET A 60 -9.68 -6.31 -8.23
CA MET A 60 -9.47 -5.46 -7.06
C MET A 60 -10.79 -5.21 -6.32
N LYS A 61 -10.76 -5.17 -4.99
CA LYS A 61 -11.96 -4.85 -4.18
C LYS A 61 -12.24 -3.34 -4.24
N THR A 62 -13.52 -2.97 -4.35
CA THR A 62 -13.98 -1.58 -4.20
C THR A 62 -14.07 -1.18 -2.73
N GLY A 63 -14.15 0.11 -2.44
CA GLY A 63 -14.22 0.66 -1.09
C GLY A 63 -12.90 0.55 -0.32
N ARG A 64 -11.78 0.39 -1.02
CA ARG A 64 -10.45 0.41 -0.42
C ARG A 64 -9.97 1.86 -0.31
N SER A 65 -9.40 2.20 0.84
CA SER A 65 -8.81 3.52 1.06
C SER A 65 -7.73 3.80 0.02
N PRO A 66 -7.76 4.97 -0.65
CA PRO A 66 -6.71 5.34 -1.57
C PRO A 66 -5.41 5.64 -0.80
N GLY A 67 -4.27 5.49 -1.48
CA GLY A 67 -2.99 5.95 -0.94
C GLY A 67 -2.90 7.48 -0.85
N PRO A 68 -1.75 8.03 -0.45
CA PRO A 68 -1.55 9.48 -0.29
C PRO A 68 -1.88 10.33 -1.53
N GLY A 69 -1.78 9.76 -2.74
CA GLY A 69 -2.16 10.40 -3.99
C GLY A 69 -3.68 10.49 -4.24
N ASN A 70 -4.51 9.96 -3.34
CA ASN A 70 -5.96 10.00 -3.39
C ASN A 70 -6.60 9.40 -4.67
N ILE A 71 -5.94 8.40 -5.27
CA ILE A 71 -6.46 7.68 -6.44
C ILE A 71 -7.21 6.44 -5.95
N ALA A 72 -8.54 6.47 -6.04
CA ALA A 72 -9.40 5.35 -5.66
C ALA A 72 -9.34 4.22 -6.71
N VAL A 73 -9.54 2.98 -6.27
CA VAL A 73 -9.55 1.79 -7.14
C VAL A 73 -10.64 1.88 -8.20
N GLU A 74 -11.77 2.49 -7.86
CA GLU A 74 -12.90 2.73 -8.74
C GLU A 74 -12.51 3.57 -9.96
N LEU A 75 -11.65 4.59 -9.77
CA LEU A 75 -11.16 5.42 -10.87
C LEU A 75 -10.28 4.59 -11.82
N LEU A 76 -9.45 3.70 -11.28
CA LEU A 76 -8.61 2.81 -12.08
C LEU A 76 -9.47 1.81 -12.87
N LYS A 77 -10.52 1.25 -12.25
CA LYS A 77 -11.47 0.34 -12.89
C LYS A 77 -12.28 0.99 -14.01
N CYS A 78 -12.69 2.24 -13.82
CA CYS A 78 -13.41 3.03 -14.84
C CYS A 78 -12.48 3.57 -15.93
N GLY A 79 -11.16 3.41 -15.77
CA GLY A 79 -10.16 3.86 -16.72
C GLY A 79 -10.32 3.24 -18.10
N THR A 80 -10.07 4.06 -19.12
CA THR A 80 -10.05 3.61 -20.51
C THR A 80 -8.85 2.73 -20.80
N GLU A 81 -8.82 2.13 -21.99
CA GLU A 81 -7.68 1.35 -22.48
C GLU A 81 -6.36 2.11 -22.34
N LYS A 82 -6.36 3.41 -22.70
CA LYS A 82 -5.17 4.28 -22.59
C LYS A 82 -4.58 4.31 -21.17
N LEU A 83 -5.43 4.33 -20.14
CA LEU A 83 -4.94 4.25 -18.76
C LEU A 83 -4.27 2.91 -18.48
N ARG A 84 -4.90 1.81 -18.93
CA ARG A 84 -4.39 0.45 -18.69
C ARG A 84 -3.06 0.20 -19.40
N TRP A 85 -2.90 0.72 -20.62
CA TRP A 85 -1.61 0.75 -21.32
C TRP A 85 -0.54 1.51 -20.53
N ARG A 86 -0.88 2.71 -20.03
CA ARG A 86 0.08 3.52 -19.26
C ARG A 86 0.48 2.86 -17.93
N LEU A 87 -0.45 2.16 -17.29
CA LEU A 87 -0.18 1.36 -16.09
C LEU A 87 0.75 0.18 -16.41
N ALA A 88 0.48 -0.56 -17.50
CA ALA A 88 1.35 -1.66 -17.92
C ALA A 88 2.78 -1.18 -18.21
N GLU A 89 2.92 -0.06 -18.93
CA GLU A 89 4.22 0.56 -19.20
C GLU A 89 4.94 0.94 -17.90
N LEU A 90 4.24 1.59 -16.96
CA LEU A 90 4.81 1.95 -15.66
C LEU A 90 5.29 0.73 -14.88
N PHE A 91 4.48 -0.33 -14.79
CA PHE A 91 4.86 -1.56 -14.09
C PHE A 91 6.06 -2.25 -14.73
N ASN A 92 6.10 -2.32 -16.07
CA ASN A 92 7.25 -2.87 -16.79
C ASN A 92 8.52 -2.06 -16.57
N GLN A 93 8.43 -0.72 -16.52
CA GLN A 93 9.57 0.13 -16.18
C GLN A 93 10.08 -0.14 -14.76
N CYS A 94 9.18 -0.30 -13.78
CA CYS A 94 9.55 -0.67 -12.42
C CYS A 94 10.27 -2.02 -12.37
N CYS A 95 9.76 -3.04 -13.07
CA CYS A 95 10.36 -4.37 -13.15
C CYS A 95 11.74 -4.34 -13.84
N LEU A 96 11.86 -3.60 -14.94
CA LEU A 96 13.12 -3.48 -15.69
C LEU A 96 14.21 -2.79 -14.88
N GLN A 97 13.85 -1.73 -14.13
CA GLN A 97 14.79 -0.93 -13.36
C GLN A 97 15.05 -1.46 -11.95
N ASN A 98 14.29 -2.49 -11.53
CA ASN A 98 14.18 -2.94 -10.15
C ASN A 98 13.98 -1.77 -9.15
N LYS A 99 13.11 -0.82 -9.52
CA LYS A 99 12.87 0.41 -8.75
C LYS A 99 11.39 0.73 -8.71
N LEU A 100 10.87 0.93 -7.49
CA LEU A 100 9.51 1.40 -7.27
C LEU A 100 9.50 2.91 -6.98
N PRO A 101 8.44 3.64 -7.38
CA PRO A 101 8.21 5.02 -6.97
C PRO A 101 8.24 5.17 -5.44
N GLN A 102 8.80 6.28 -4.95
CA GLN A 102 8.88 6.54 -3.51
C GLN A 102 7.49 6.71 -2.89
N GLU A 103 6.56 7.26 -3.65
CA GLU A 103 5.17 7.51 -3.26
C GLU A 103 4.43 6.20 -2.95
N TRP A 104 4.82 5.08 -3.58
CA TRP A 104 4.23 3.76 -3.31
C TRP A 104 4.73 3.14 -2.01
N ARG A 105 5.84 3.66 -1.45
CA ARG A 105 6.39 3.23 -0.16
C ARG A 105 5.77 3.97 1.03
N VAL A 106 4.81 4.85 0.80
CA VAL A 106 4.21 5.70 1.83
C VAL A 106 2.74 5.32 2.02
N ALA A 107 2.33 5.09 3.27
CA ALA A 107 0.95 4.82 3.64
C ALA A 107 0.56 5.62 4.89
N TYR A 108 -0.70 6.05 4.95
CA TYR A 108 -1.28 6.63 6.16
C TYR A 108 -1.99 5.55 6.95
N ILE A 109 -1.58 5.39 8.22
CA ILE A 109 -2.15 4.41 9.14
C ILE A 109 -3.05 5.17 10.11
N VAL A 110 -4.30 4.72 10.22
CA VAL A 110 -5.25 5.25 11.20
C VAL A 110 -5.69 4.10 12.08
N SER A 111 -5.34 4.17 13.36
CA SER A 111 -5.87 3.26 14.38
C SER A 111 -7.29 3.66 14.70
N LEU A 112 -8.23 2.74 14.48
CA LEU A 112 -9.61 2.90 14.91
C LEU A 112 -9.78 2.24 16.27
N GLU A 113 -9.99 3.03 17.32
CA GLU A 113 -10.55 2.51 18.56
C GLU A 113 -12.05 2.30 18.34
N TRP A 114 -12.46 1.05 18.15
CA TRP A 114 -13.87 0.71 18.24
C TRP A 114 -14.25 0.70 19.71
N LEU A 115 -15.05 1.70 20.13
CA LEU A 115 -15.87 1.58 21.33
C LEU A 115 -16.86 0.43 21.09
N ILE A 116 -16.54 -0.76 21.62
CA ILE A 116 -17.50 -1.83 21.90
C ILE A 116 -17.87 -1.73 23.38
#